data_AF-A0A2S3U4A7-F1
#
_entry.id   AF-A0A2S3U4A7-F1
#
_cell.length_a   1.000
_cell.length_b   1.000
_cell.length_c   1.000
_cell.angle_alpha   90.00
_cell.angle_beta   90.00
_cell.angle_gamma   90.00
#
_symmetry.space_group_name_H-M   'P 1'
#
loop_
_entity.id
_entity.type
_entity.pdbx_description
1 polymer ?
#
loop_
_entity_poly.entity_id
_entity_poly.type
_entity_poly.pdbx_seq_one_letter_code
_entity_poly.pdbx_strand_id
1 'polypeptide(L)'
;MALSTVFPLFFIAIAALICLTTMTRMVEELRLQMGTLKALGYTNTAVGSEFMIYGGLAALIGTALGVLFGVNFFPRFIAQAYGSMYNLPAINVQYIWMDIGIALAIALLCTLGTALVVLRVDLNSLPAQLLQPRAPKAGKTLLLERWQWLWHRLSFNHKITLRNLFRYKQRLLMTVLGIAGCMAMMITGFGLKDSIGDISVKQFNELWHYDAVVTRSGNERTNNGKHLVVVNFTRLV
;
A
#
# COMPACT_ATOMS: atom_id res chain seq x y z
N MET A 1 -5.31 1.48 -18.28
CA MET A 1 -4.59 2.67 -17.76
C MET A 1 -4.90 2.94 -16.29
N ALA A 2 -6.17 3.04 -15.86
CA ALA A 2 -6.51 3.35 -14.46
C ALA A 2 -5.88 2.40 -13.41
N LEU A 3 -5.80 1.09 -13.67
CA LEU A 3 -5.20 0.14 -12.72
C LEU A 3 -3.71 0.39 -12.45
N SER A 4 -2.95 0.81 -13.47
CA SER A 4 -1.51 1.03 -13.37
C SER A 4 -1.14 2.29 -12.58
N THR A 5 -2.08 3.23 -12.41
CA THR A 5 -1.86 4.47 -11.66
C THR A 5 -2.48 4.40 -10.27
N VAL A 6 -3.65 3.79 -10.14
CA VAL A 6 -4.39 3.71 -8.87
C VAL A 6 -3.73 2.74 -7.90
N PHE A 7 -3.21 1.59 -8.37
CA PHE A 7 -2.60 0.59 -7.50
C PHE A 7 -1.34 1.12 -6.77
N PRO A 8 -0.35 1.73 -7.45
CA PRO A 8 0.80 2.35 -6.76
C PRO A 8 0.39 3.48 -5.81
N LEU A 9 -0.64 4.26 -6.15
CA LEU A 9 -1.12 5.35 -5.31
C LEU A 9 -1.63 4.85 -3.95
N PHE A 10 -2.45 3.78 -3.94
CA PHE A 10 -2.90 3.16 -2.70
C PHE A 10 -1.73 2.57 -1.89
N PHE A 11 -0.77 1.95 -2.57
CA PHE A 11 0.42 1.40 -1.91
C PHE A 11 1.22 2.51 -1.21
N ILE A 12 1.48 3.62 -1.89
CA ILE A 12 2.19 4.78 -1.33
C ILE A 12 1.40 5.38 -0.16
N ALA A 13 0.08 5.51 -0.27
CA ALA A 13 -0.76 6.03 0.80
C ALA A 13 -0.69 5.17 2.07
N ILE A 14 -0.73 3.84 1.93
CA ILE A 14 -0.62 2.91 3.06
C ILE A 14 0.80 2.92 3.63
N ALA A 15 1.83 2.93 2.79
CA ALA A 15 3.22 3.05 3.22
C ALA A 15 3.44 4.35 4.02
N ALA A 16 2.88 5.47 3.57
CA ALA A 16 2.95 6.75 4.27
C ALA A 16 2.24 6.71 5.63
N LEU A 17 1.06 6.09 5.69
CA LEU A 17 0.34 5.88 6.96
C LEU A 17 1.17 5.04 7.94
N ILE A 18 1.74 3.92 7.49
CA ILE A 18 2.60 3.06 8.31
C ILE A 18 3.83 3.85 8.79
N CYS A 19 4.52 4.54 7.88
CA CYS A 19 5.67 5.38 8.20
C CYS A 19 5.34 6.42 9.27
N LEU A 20 4.22 7.15 9.12
CA LEU A 20 3.73 8.10 10.11
C LEU A 20 3.52 7.44 11.48
N THR A 21 2.88 6.27 11.51
CA THR A 21 2.62 5.56 12.77
C THR A 21 3.90 5.09 13.45
N THR A 22 4.85 4.55 12.69
CA THR A 22 6.14 4.07 13.18
C THR A 22 6.96 5.22 13.73
N MET A 23 7.07 6.33 12.99
CA MET A 23 7.78 7.52 13.45
C MET A 23 7.14 8.11 14.71
N THR A 24 5.80 8.16 14.78
CA THR A 24 5.11 8.64 15.98
C THR A 24 5.42 7.76 17.20
N ARG A 25 5.43 6.43 17.03
CA ARG A 25 5.78 5.49 18.12
C ARG A 25 7.23 5.63 18.56
N MET A 26 8.14 5.74 17.60
CA MET A 26 9.57 5.91 17.88
C MET A 26 9.86 7.17 18.69
N VAL A 27 9.25 8.31 18.33
CA VAL A 27 9.40 9.56 19.08
C VAL A 27 8.80 9.46 20.48
N GLU A 28 7.68 8.74 20.62
CA GLU A 28 7.07 8.48 21.94
C GLU A 28 7.96 7.61 22.84
N GLU A 29 8.63 6.60 22.29
CA GLU A 29 9.56 5.73 23.00
C GLU A 29 10.84 6.46 23.43
N LEU A 30 11.37 7.32 22.56
CA LEU A 30 12.59 8.11 22.82
C LEU A 30 12.31 9.45 23.55
N ARG A 31 11.07 9.67 23.99
CA ARG A 31 10.64 10.93 24.63
C ARG A 31 11.41 11.28 25.89
N LEU A 32 11.75 10.29 26.70
CA LEU A 32 12.51 10.50 27.94
C LEU A 32 13.93 10.98 27.64
N GLN A 33 14.56 10.43 26.59
CA GLN A 33 15.89 10.85 26.13
C GLN A 33 15.88 12.28 25.57
N MET A 34 14.83 12.65 24.81
CA MET A 34 14.65 14.04 24.38
C MET A 34 14.52 15.00 25.58
N GLY A 35 13.82 14.57 26.64
CA GLY A 35 13.65 15.34 27.88
C GLY A 35 14.96 15.57 28.63
N THR A 36 15.84 14.56 28.71
CA THR A 36 17.15 14.68 29.38
C THR A 36 18.10 15.59 28.59
N LEU A 37 18.16 15.46 27.26
CA LEU A 37 18.96 16.33 26.41
C LEU A 37 18.53 17.80 26.53
N LYS A 38 17.21 18.05 26.56
CA LYS A 38 16.67 19.41 26.74
C LYS A 38 16.95 19.96 28.16
N ALA A 39 16.98 19.11 29.18
CA ALA A 39 17.35 19.48 30.55
C ALA A 39 18.84 19.82 30.68
N LEU A 40 19.71 19.21 29.86
CA LEU A 40 21.14 19.54 29.75
C LEU A 40 21.40 20.84 28.98
N GLY A 41 20.36 21.53 28.49
CA GLY A 41 20.49 22.82 27.80
C GLY A 41 20.62 22.73 26.28
N TYR A 42 20.40 21.55 25.67
CA TYR A 42 20.37 21.45 24.21
C TYR A 42 19.16 22.18 23.62
N THR A 43 19.38 22.82 22.47
CA THR A 43 18.33 23.51 21.72
C THR A 43 17.36 22.52 21.08
N ASN A 44 16.11 22.94 20.88
CA ASN A 44 15.09 22.11 20.21
C ASN A 44 15.52 21.66 18.80
N THR A 45 16.34 22.46 18.12
CA THR A 45 16.86 22.14 16.78
C THR A 45 17.91 21.03 16.82
N ALA A 46 18.80 21.04 17.83
CA ALA A 46 19.79 19.98 18.02
C ALA A 46 19.09 18.63 18.28
N VAL A 47 18.13 18.61 19.20
CA VAL A 47 17.33 17.40 19.49
C VAL A 47 16.56 16.94 18.24
N GLY A 48 15.92 17.84 17.51
CA GLY A 48 15.16 17.47 16.31
C GLY A 48 16.03 16.93 15.17
N SER A 49 17.27 17.40 15.03
CA SER A 49 18.18 16.96 13.96
C SER A 49 18.56 15.49 14.06
N GLU A 50 18.70 14.95 15.27
CA GLU A 50 19.00 13.54 15.50
C GLU A 50 17.92 12.62 14.93
N PHE A 51 16.65 12.94 15.19
CA PHE A 51 15.50 12.19 14.65
C PHE A 51 15.38 12.33 13.14
N MET A 52 15.71 13.50 12.58
CA MET A 52 15.73 13.70 11.12
C MET A 52 16.82 12.86 10.45
N ILE A 53 18.01 12.77 11.05
CA ILE A 53 19.10 11.93 10.53
C ILE A 53 18.68 10.45 10.59
N TYR A 54 18.08 10.01 11.69
CA TYR A 54 17.58 8.64 11.83
C TYR A 54 16.54 8.29 10.75
N GLY A 55 15.55 9.17 10.53
CA GLY A 55 14.54 8.98 9.49
C GLY A 55 15.09 9.08 8.06
N GLY A 56 16.10 9.93 7.84
CA GLY A 56 16.79 10.06 6.57
C GLY A 56 17.61 8.82 6.21
N LEU A 57 18.35 8.27 7.18
CA LEU A 57 19.11 7.02 7.00
C LEU A 57 18.17 5.84 6.72
N ALA A 58 17.04 5.75 7.44
CA ALA A 58 16.04 4.73 7.17
C ALA A 58 15.46 4.83 5.74
N ALA A 59 15.17 6.05 5.25
CA ALA A 59 14.71 6.26 3.88
C ALA A 59 15.77 5.90 2.83
N LEU A 60 17.03 6.24 3.07
CA LEU A 60 18.15 5.91 2.18
C LEU A 60 18.32 4.39 2.05
N ILE A 61 18.39 3.69 3.18
CA ILE A 61 18.54 2.22 3.21
C ILE A 61 17.32 1.56 2.56
N GLY A 62 16.11 2.02 2.90
CA GLY A 62 14.87 1.51 2.32
C GLY A 62 14.80 1.71 0.80
N THR A 63 15.23 2.87 0.31
CA THR A 63 15.25 3.15 -1.14
C THR A 63 16.32 2.31 -1.84
N ALA A 64 17.53 2.20 -1.27
CA ALA A 64 18.60 1.40 -1.85
C ALA A 64 18.20 -0.08 -1.98
N LEU A 65 17.64 -0.66 -0.92
CA LEU A 65 17.11 -2.03 -0.94
C LEU A 65 15.91 -2.15 -1.88
N GLY A 66 15.00 -1.19 -1.87
CA GLY A 66 13.82 -1.17 -2.72
C GLY A 66 14.16 -1.12 -4.21
N VAL A 67 15.16 -0.34 -4.63
CA VAL A 67 15.63 -0.29 -6.01
C VAL A 67 16.34 -1.58 -6.38
N LEU A 68 17.23 -2.08 -5.53
CA LEU A 68 18.00 -3.30 -5.78
C LEU A 68 17.08 -4.52 -5.96
N PHE A 69 16.09 -4.69 -5.08
CA PHE A 69 15.11 -5.77 -5.20
C PHE A 69 14.08 -5.45 -6.29
N GLY A 70 13.57 -4.22 -6.37
CA GLY A 70 12.51 -3.83 -7.28
C GLY A 70 12.89 -4.04 -8.75
N VAL A 71 14.05 -3.53 -9.15
CA VAL A 71 14.50 -3.52 -10.54
C VAL A 71 14.98 -4.91 -10.99
N ASN A 72 15.55 -5.72 -10.09
CA ASN A 72 16.07 -7.04 -10.44
C ASN A 72 15.05 -8.18 -10.26
N PHE A 73 14.20 -8.12 -9.23
CA PHE A 73 13.31 -9.23 -8.87
C PHE A 73 12.03 -9.23 -9.72
N PHE A 74 11.34 -8.08 -9.86
CA PHE A 74 10.06 -8.03 -10.55
C PHE A 74 10.14 -8.47 -12.02
N PRO A 75 11.07 -7.97 -12.85
CA PRO A 75 11.13 -8.37 -14.25
C PRO A 75 11.42 -9.85 -14.43
N ARG A 76 12.30 -10.42 -13.61
CA ARG A 76 12.63 -11.86 -13.63
C ARG A 76 11.45 -12.72 -13.18
N PHE A 77 10.76 -12.30 -12.12
CA PHE A 77 9.59 -13.01 -11.62
C PHE A 77 8.44 -13.02 -12.64
N ILE A 78 8.18 -11.88 -13.27
CA ILE A 78 7.17 -11.77 -14.33
C ILE A 78 7.60 -12.60 -15.56
N ALA A 79 8.86 -12.52 -15.98
CA ALA A 79 9.38 -13.29 -17.10
C ALA A 79 9.22 -14.80 -16.88
N GLN A 80 9.50 -15.30 -15.67
CA GLN A 80 9.32 -16.72 -15.35
C GLN A 80 7.83 -17.12 -15.34
N ALA A 81 6.95 -16.27 -14.81
CA ALA A 81 5.52 -16.53 -14.75
C ALA A 81 4.88 -16.61 -16.15
N TYR A 82 5.31 -15.78 -17.10
CA TYR A 82 4.81 -15.76 -18.47
C TYR A 82 5.63 -16.61 -19.46
N GLY A 83 6.87 -16.99 -19.10
CA GLY A 83 7.76 -17.79 -19.94
C GLY A 83 7.25 -19.22 -20.23
N SER A 84 6.30 -19.71 -19.43
CA SER A 84 5.56 -20.94 -19.68
C SER A 84 4.59 -20.83 -20.86
N MET A 85 4.07 -19.62 -21.14
CA MET A 85 3.08 -19.34 -22.17
C MET A 85 3.67 -18.70 -23.45
N TYR A 86 4.79 -17.97 -23.34
CA TYR A 86 5.43 -17.26 -24.45
C TYR A 86 6.97 -17.42 -24.39
N ASN A 87 7.62 -17.64 -25.54
CA ASN A 87 9.09 -17.56 -25.65
C ASN A 87 9.53 -16.08 -25.64
N LEU A 88 9.77 -15.50 -24.46
CA LEU A 88 10.28 -14.13 -24.33
C LEU A 88 11.81 -14.10 -24.45
N PRO A 89 12.40 -13.23 -25.31
CA PRO A 89 13.84 -12.99 -25.33
C PRO A 89 14.31 -12.37 -24.00
N ALA A 90 15.61 -12.52 -23.69
CA ALA A 90 16.21 -12.08 -22.42
C ALA A 90 15.92 -10.59 -22.15
N ILE A 91 15.19 -10.31 -21.07
CA ILE A 91 14.83 -8.94 -20.67
C ILE A 91 16.08 -8.25 -20.13
N ASN A 92 16.56 -7.23 -20.84
CA ASN A 92 17.63 -6.37 -20.35
C ASN A 92 17.08 -5.41 -19.30
N VAL A 93 17.55 -5.56 -18.06
CA VAL A 93 17.19 -4.68 -16.95
C VAL A 93 17.94 -3.37 -17.09
N GLN A 94 17.24 -2.29 -17.42
CA GLN A 94 17.81 -0.94 -17.48
C GLN A 94 17.47 -0.16 -16.22
N TYR A 95 18.49 0.44 -15.60
CA TYR A 95 18.32 1.35 -14.47
C TYR A 95 18.05 2.76 -14.98
N ILE A 96 16.81 3.21 -14.83
CA ILE A 96 16.43 4.60 -15.13
C ILE A 96 16.71 5.45 -13.89
N TRP A 97 17.82 6.18 -13.91
CA TRP A 97 18.27 7.01 -12.78
C TRP A 97 17.26 8.07 -12.36
N MET A 98 16.46 8.59 -13.29
CA MET A 98 15.43 9.59 -13.03
C MET A 98 14.31 9.06 -12.12
N ASP A 99 13.85 7.83 -12.36
CA ASP A 99 12.79 7.19 -11.56
C ASP A 99 13.27 6.86 -10.14
N ILE A 100 14.54 6.46 -10.01
CA ILE A 100 15.18 6.23 -8.72
C ILE A 100 15.26 7.54 -7.92
N GLY A 101 15.60 8.65 -8.58
CA GLY A 101 15.63 9.98 -7.96
C GLY A 101 14.25 10.41 -7.44
N ILE A 102 13.20 10.18 -8.23
CA ILE A 102 11.81 10.48 -7.82
C ILE A 102 11.39 9.59 -6.64
N ALA A 103 11.69 8.29 -6.68
CA ALA A 103 11.39 7.38 -5.59
C ALA A 103 12.10 7.78 -4.28
N LEU A 104 13.38 8.15 -4.36
CA LEU A 104 14.14 8.66 -3.22
C LEU A 104 13.54 9.95 -2.67
N ALA A 105 13.16 10.89 -3.54
CA ALA A 105 12.55 12.14 -3.14
C ALA A 105 11.21 11.90 -2.41
N ILE A 106 10.36 11.01 -2.93
CA ILE A 106 9.09 10.64 -2.30
C ILE A 106 9.34 9.98 -0.93
N ALA A 107 10.29 9.06 -0.85
CA ALA A 107 10.64 8.37 0.40
C ALA A 107 11.13 9.35 1.47
N LEU A 108 12.04 10.27 1.10
CA LEU A 108 12.55 11.32 1.99
C LEU A 108 11.46 12.30 2.41
N LEU A 109 10.62 12.75 1.48
CA LEU A 109 9.50 13.65 1.80
C LEU A 109 8.54 12.99 2.79
N CYS A 110 8.28 11.69 2.63
CA CYS A 110 7.43 10.94 3.53
C CYS A 110 8.05 10.81 4.94
N THR A 111 9.31 10.38 5.05
CA THR A 111 9.94 10.17 6.37
C THR A 111 10.27 11.48 7.08
N LEU A 112 10.85 12.46 6.37
CA LEU A 112 11.21 13.75 6.95
C LEU A 112 9.97 14.59 7.23
N GLY A 113 8.98 14.58 6.33
CA GLY A 113 7.71 15.29 6.53
C GLY A 113 6.97 14.79 7.77
N THR A 114 6.91 13.46 7.96
CA THR A 114 6.30 12.88 9.17
C THR A 114 7.09 13.19 10.43
N ALA A 115 8.42 13.03 10.40
CA ALA A 115 9.29 13.36 11.53
C ALA A 115 9.13 14.82 11.97
N LEU A 116 9.14 15.77 11.01
CA LEU A 116 8.96 17.20 11.29
C LEU A 116 7.61 17.51 11.94
N VAL A 117 6.53 16.90 11.48
CA VAL A 117 5.20 17.10 12.07
C VAL A 117 5.17 16.59 13.51
N VAL A 118 5.71 15.39 13.77
CA VAL A 118 5.73 14.80 15.11
C VAL A 118 6.62 15.62 16.06
N LEU A 119 7.83 15.97 15.62
CA LEU A 119 8.79 16.79 16.38
C LEU A 119 8.24 18.17 16.70
N ARG A 120 7.56 18.84 15.77
CA ARG A 120 6.93 20.15 16.04
C ARG A 120 5.87 20.07 17.13
N VAL A 121 5.12 18.96 17.19
CA VAL A 121 4.08 18.78 18.22
C VAL A 121 4.71 18.50 19.59
N ASP A 122 5.74 17.64 19.68
CA ASP A 122 6.36 17.29 20.96
C ASP A 122 7.36 18.34 21.47
N LEU A 123 8.15 18.99 20.61
CA LEU A 123 9.16 19.99 21.02
C LEU A 123 8.54 21.32 21.50
N ASN A 124 7.32 21.63 21.07
CA ASN A 124 6.53 22.76 21.58
C ASN A 124 5.99 22.53 23.01
N SER A 125 6.12 21.32 23.57
CA SER A 125 5.74 21.04 24.95
C SER A 125 6.86 21.35 25.96
N LEU A 126 6.48 21.69 27.20
CA LEU A 126 7.43 22.08 28.24
C LEU A 126 8.37 20.91 28.59
N PRO A 127 9.67 21.15 28.87
CA PRO A 127 10.65 20.11 29.21
C PRO A 127 10.25 19.27 30.43
N ALA A 128 9.59 19.87 31.43
CA ALA A 128 9.06 19.15 32.59
C ALA A 128 7.97 18.12 32.23
N GLN A 129 7.24 18.31 31.12
CA GLN A 129 6.23 17.37 30.62
C GLN A 129 6.82 16.26 29.73
N LEU A 130 8.07 16.42 29.26
CA LEU A 130 8.80 15.39 28.51
C LEU A 130 9.45 14.36 29.45
N LEU A 131 9.84 14.79 30.65
CA LEU A 131 10.44 13.93 31.69
C LEU A 131 9.41 13.10 32.47
N GLN A 132 8.12 13.45 32.41
CA GLN A 132 7.06 12.64 33.00
C GLN A 132 6.63 11.54 32.03
N PRO A 133 6.41 10.29 32.50
CA PRO A 133 5.76 9.27 31.69
C PRO A 133 4.42 9.82 31.22
N ARG A 134 4.13 9.65 29.92
CA ARG A 134 3.04 10.34 29.25
C ARG A 134 1.74 10.13 30.03
N ALA A 135 1.22 11.20 30.64
CA ALA A 135 -0.05 11.14 31.36
C ALA A 135 -1.14 10.63 30.38
N PRO A 136 -1.98 9.66 30.79
CA PRO A 136 -3.03 9.15 29.92
C PRO A 136 -3.91 10.30 29.45
N LYS A 137 -4.07 10.47 28.13
CA LYS A 137 -4.80 11.61 27.52
C LYS A 137 -6.13 11.82 28.25
N ALA A 138 -6.43 13.06 28.68
CA ALA A 138 -7.67 13.37 29.38
C ALA A 138 -8.87 12.91 28.55
N GLY A 139 -9.70 12.04 29.14
CA GLY A 139 -10.88 11.51 28.46
C GLY A 139 -11.92 12.61 28.31
N LYS A 140 -12.01 13.24 27.13
CA LYS A 140 -13.17 14.07 26.82
C LYS A 140 -14.42 13.18 26.67
N THR A 141 -15.56 13.74 27.08
CA THR A 141 -16.90 13.14 27.09
C THR A 141 -17.21 12.41 25.77
N LEU A 142 -17.73 11.19 25.86
CA LEU A 142 -17.96 10.33 24.71
C LEU A 142 -19.13 10.86 23.87
N LEU A 143 -18.94 11.01 22.56
CA LEU A 143 -20.04 11.32 21.63
C LEU A 143 -21.07 10.17 21.57
N LEU A 144 -20.65 8.93 21.83
CA LEU A 144 -21.57 7.79 21.91
C LEU A 144 -22.43 7.82 23.18
N GLU A 145 -22.10 8.61 24.21
CA GLU A 145 -22.91 8.70 25.44
C GLU A 145 -24.26 9.38 25.15
N ARG A 146 -24.33 10.10 24.03
CA ARG A 146 -25.56 10.67 23.47
C ARG A 146 -26.48 9.63 22.81
N TRP A 147 -25.97 8.44 22.46
CA TRP A 147 -26.76 7.35 21.84
C TRP A 147 -27.18 6.31 22.90
N GLN A 148 -28.15 6.70 23.74
CA GLN A 148 -28.60 5.97 24.93
C GLN A 148 -29.06 4.53 24.63
N TRP A 149 -29.68 4.28 23.47
CA TRP A 149 -30.24 2.96 23.10
C TRP A 149 -29.17 1.88 22.93
N LEU A 150 -28.06 2.19 22.27
CA LEU A 150 -26.95 1.25 22.11
C LEU A 150 -26.23 1.07 23.45
N TRP A 151 -26.05 2.16 24.19
CA TRP A 151 -25.32 2.20 25.45
C TRP A 151 -25.98 1.37 26.57
N HIS A 152 -27.32 1.22 26.58
CA HIS A 152 -28.01 0.36 27.54
C HIS A 152 -27.83 -1.14 27.29
N ARG A 153 -27.56 -1.57 26.04
CA ARG A 153 -27.37 -3.00 25.70
C ARG A 153 -25.95 -3.52 25.92
N LEU A 154 -24.97 -2.64 26.14
CA LEU A 154 -23.58 -3.02 26.35
C LEU A 154 -23.29 -3.37 27.82
N SER A 155 -22.67 -4.52 28.05
CA SER A 155 -22.22 -4.93 29.40
C SER A 155 -21.11 -4.01 29.92
N PHE A 156 -20.94 -3.97 31.24
CA PHE A 156 -20.02 -3.05 31.94
C PHE A 156 -18.58 -3.08 31.37
N ASN A 157 -18.07 -4.27 31.04
CA ASN A 157 -16.75 -4.43 30.43
C ASN A 157 -16.65 -3.74 29.07
N HIS A 158 -17.68 -3.85 28.23
CA HIS A 158 -17.68 -3.20 26.93
C HIS A 158 -17.78 -1.68 27.04
N LYS A 159 -18.50 -1.13 28.04
CA LYS A 159 -18.55 0.32 28.27
C LYS A 159 -17.18 0.90 28.61
N ILE A 160 -16.39 0.20 29.43
CA ILE A 160 -15.04 0.63 29.81
C ILE A 160 -14.09 0.51 28.61
N THR A 161 -14.16 -0.59 27.86
CA THR A 161 -13.35 -0.78 26.64
C THR A 161 -13.67 0.28 25.59
N LEU A 162 -14.95 0.58 25.36
CA LEU A 162 -15.39 1.59 24.40
C LEU A 162 -14.93 2.99 24.84
N ARG A 163 -15.05 3.33 26.13
CA ARG A 163 -14.48 4.57 26.68
C ARG A 163 -12.98 4.66 26.45
N ASN A 164 -12.23 3.57 26.66
CA ASN A 164 -10.78 3.53 26.44
C ASN A 164 -10.42 3.66 24.95
N LEU A 165 -11.20 3.04 24.06
CA LEU A 165 -11.01 3.08 22.62
C LEU A 165 -11.20 4.51 22.06
N PHE A 166 -12.27 5.20 22.50
CA PHE A 166 -12.55 6.58 22.12
C PHE A 166 -11.64 7.61 22.82
N ARG A 167 -10.96 7.22 23.89
CA ARG A 167 -9.91 8.04 24.54
C ARG A 167 -8.69 8.22 23.63
N TYR A 168 -8.39 7.24 22.78
CA TYR A 168 -7.24 7.23 21.86
C TYR A 168 -7.67 7.27 20.38
N LYS A 169 -8.49 8.27 20.01
CA LYS A 169 -9.07 8.41 18.65
C LYS A 169 -8.03 8.30 17.52
N GLN A 170 -6.86 8.92 17.68
CA GLN A 170 -5.76 8.84 16.71
C GLN A 170 -5.25 7.39 16.53
N ARG A 171 -5.08 6.64 17.62
CA ARG A 171 -4.62 5.24 17.58
C ARG A 171 -5.65 4.37 16.87
N LEU A 172 -6.94 4.55 17.17
CA LEU A 172 -8.02 3.80 16.51
C LEU A 172 -8.07 4.07 15.00
N LEU A 173 -8.06 5.35 14.59
CA LEU A 173 -8.14 5.69 13.17
C LEU A 173 -6.95 5.12 12.40
N MET A 174 -5.74 5.23 12.96
CA MET A 174 -4.53 4.65 12.37
C MET A 174 -4.64 3.14 12.19
N THR A 175 -5.07 2.39 13.20
CA THR A 175 -5.18 0.93 13.10
C THR A 175 -6.28 0.50 12.15
N VAL A 176 -7.44 1.16 12.18
CA VAL A 176 -8.58 0.83 11.30
C VAL A 176 -8.22 1.12 9.85
N LEU A 177 -7.66 2.30 9.54
CA LEU A 177 -7.25 2.65 8.18
C LEU A 177 -6.14 1.74 7.66
N GLY A 178 -5.17 1.38 8.51
CA GLY A 178 -4.10 0.45 8.13
C GLY A 178 -4.62 -0.94 7.78
N ILE A 179 -5.46 -1.52 8.64
CA ILE A 179 -6.04 -2.86 8.44
C ILE A 179 -7.00 -2.83 7.24
N ALA A 180 -7.89 -1.85 7.15
CA ALA A 180 -8.83 -1.71 6.05
C ALA A 180 -8.11 -1.50 4.71
N GLY A 181 -7.05 -0.67 4.68
CA GLY A 181 -6.24 -0.44 3.49
C GLY A 181 -5.54 -1.72 3.01
N CYS A 182 -4.91 -2.47 3.93
CA CYS A 182 -4.28 -3.74 3.60
C CYS A 182 -5.29 -4.77 3.08
N MET A 183 -6.45 -4.90 3.73
CA MET A 183 -7.52 -5.80 3.27
C MET A 183 -8.05 -5.38 1.90
N ALA A 184 -8.26 -4.09 1.65
CA ALA A 184 -8.71 -3.59 0.36
C ALA A 184 -7.71 -3.91 -0.76
N MET A 185 -6.40 -3.75 -0.50
CA MET A 185 -5.37 -4.14 -1.46
C MET A 185 -5.35 -5.64 -1.74
N MET A 186 -5.48 -6.46 -0.70
CA MET A 186 -5.52 -7.92 -0.83
C MET A 186 -6.73 -8.39 -1.64
N ILE A 187 -7.92 -7.86 -1.35
CA ILE A 187 -9.16 -8.16 -2.10
C ILE A 187 -9.00 -7.73 -3.56
N THR A 188 -8.43 -6.55 -3.82
CA THR A 188 -8.17 -6.08 -5.19
C THR A 188 -7.21 -7.02 -5.93
N GLY A 189 -6.16 -7.50 -5.26
CA GLY A 189 -5.22 -8.47 -5.84
C GLY A 189 -5.90 -9.79 -6.24
N PHE A 190 -6.76 -10.34 -5.38
CA PHE A 190 -7.53 -11.53 -5.72
C PHE A 190 -8.59 -11.27 -6.79
N GLY A 191 -9.28 -10.13 -6.73
CA GLY A 191 -10.26 -9.73 -7.73
C GLY A 191 -9.62 -9.57 -9.12
N LEU A 192 -8.39 -9.04 -9.20
CA LEU A 192 -7.63 -8.97 -10.45
C LEU A 192 -7.26 -10.36 -10.97
N LYS A 193 -6.78 -11.26 -10.09
CA LYS A 193 -6.47 -12.65 -10.45
C LYS A 193 -7.70 -13.38 -11.02
N ASP A 194 -8.85 -13.22 -10.38
CA ASP A 194 -10.09 -13.88 -10.78
C ASP A 194 -10.64 -13.29 -12.08
N SER A 195 -10.63 -11.96 -12.21
CA SER A 195 -11.07 -11.27 -13.43
C SER A 195 -10.27 -11.67 -14.67
N ILE A 196 -8.94 -11.81 -14.54
CA ILE A 196 -8.08 -12.24 -15.66
C ILE A 196 -8.37 -13.70 -16.06
N GLY A 197 -8.67 -14.57 -15.09
CA GLY A 197 -9.01 -15.97 -15.36
C GLY A 197 -10.34 -16.12 -16.11
N ASP A 198 -11.37 -15.41 -15.67
CA ASP A 198 -12.72 -15.48 -16.25
C ASP A 198 -12.85 -14.75 -17.59
N ILE A 199 -12.03 -13.73 -17.86
CA ILE A 199 -12.01 -13.04 -19.16
C ILE A 199 -11.71 -14.01 -20.31
N SER A 200 -10.81 -14.97 -20.12
CA SER A 200 -10.49 -15.95 -21.17
C SER A 200 -11.72 -16.80 -21.52
N VAL A 201 -12.41 -17.34 -20.50
CA VAL A 201 -13.59 -18.19 -20.72
C VAL A 201 -14.76 -17.41 -21.30
N LYS A 202 -15.04 -16.19 -20.79
CA LYS A 202 -16.14 -15.36 -21.32
C LYS A 202 -15.85 -14.80 -22.71
N GLN A 203 -14.61 -14.42 -23.02
CA GLN A 203 -14.26 -13.99 -24.36
C GLN A 203 -14.39 -15.12 -25.37
N PHE A 204 -13.89 -16.32 -25.07
CA PHE A 204 -13.95 -17.45 -26.01
C PHE A 204 -15.32 -18.13 -26.12
N ASN A 205 -16.16 -18.10 -25.08
CA ASN A 205 -17.41 -18.88 -25.05
C ASN A 205 -18.68 -18.03 -25.23
N GLU A 206 -18.70 -16.78 -24.75
CA GLU A 206 -19.90 -15.92 -24.82
C GLU A 206 -19.80 -14.83 -25.90
N LEU A 207 -18.64 -14.20 -26.07
CA LEU A 207 -18.47 -13.06 -26.99
C LEU A 207 -17.91 -13.46 -28.37
N TRP A 208 -17.13 -14.53 -28.47
CA TRP A 208 -16.62 -15.05 -29.75
C TRP A 208 -17.64 -15.97 -30.41
N HIS A 209 -18.74 -15.41 -30.90
CA HIS A 209 -19.57 -16.08 -31.90
C HIS A 209 -18.87 -15.95 -33.26
N TYR A 210 -18.14 -17.00 -33.65
CA TYR A 210 -17.64 -17.11 -35.01
C TYR A 210 -18.76 -17.60 -35.94
N ASP A 211 -19.33 -16.71 -36.75
CA ASP A 211 -20.27 -17.12 -37.82
C ASP A 211 -19.55 -17.83 -38.97
N ALA A 212 -18.25 -17.55 -39.19
CA ALA A 212 -17.41 -18.30 -40.11
C ALA A 212 -15.92 -18.13 -39.78
N VAL A 213 -15.20 -19.25 -39.63
CA VAL A 213 -13.73 -19.29 -39.64
C VAL A 213 -13.29 -19.74 -41.02
N VAL A 214 -12.73 -18.84 -41.83
CA VAL A 214 -12.08 -19.19 -43.09
C VAL A 214 -10.61 -19.48 -42.80
N THR A 215 -10.32 -20.71 -42.39
CA THR A 215 -8.95 -21.23 -42.35
C THR A 215 -8.53 -21.55 -43.78
N ARG A 216 -7.77 -20.63 -44.40
CA ARG A 216 -7.03 -20.95 -45.62
C ARG A 216 -5.88 -21.88 -45.23
N SER A 217 -6.15 -23.18 -45.22
CA SER A 217 -5.09 -24.19 -45.29
C SER A 217 -4.45 -24.05 -46.67
N GLY A 218 -3.40 -23.25 -46.75
CA GLY A 218 -2.43 -23.41 -47.81
C GLY A 218 -1.70 -24.70 -47.52
N ASN A 219 -2.18 -25.81 -48.07
CA ASN A 219 -1.29 -26.94 -48.27
C ASN A 219 -1.36 -27.41 -49.71
N GLU A 220 -0.21 -27.27 -50.35
CA GLU A 220 0.40 -28.24 -51.24
C GLU A 220 -0.43 -28.76 -52.42
N ARG A 221 0.15 -28.54 -53.61
CA ARG A 221 -0.05 -29.43 -54.74
C ARG A 221 0.13 -30.87 -54.22
N THR A 222 -0.95 -31.65 -54.15
CA THR A 222 -1.10 -32.94 -54.84
C THR A 222 -2.32 -33.70 -54.29
N ASN A 223 -3.34 -33.78 -55.15
CA ASN A 223 -4.19 -34.93 -55.43
C ASN A 223 -5.05 -35.58 -54.30
N ASN A 224 -6.36 -35.54 -54.57
CA ASN A 224 -7.41 -36.49 -54.22
C ASN A 224 -8.21 -36.30 -52.91
N GLY A 225 -9.42 -35.74 -53.08
CA GLY A 225 -10.64 -36.24 -52.44
C GLY A 225 -10.87 -35.95 -50.97
N LYS A 226 -11.37 -34.75 -50.65
CA LYS A 226 -12.53 -34.47 -49.76
C LYS A 226 -12.68 -32.96 -49.55
N HIS A 227 -13.63 -32.36 -50.27
CA HIS A 227 -14.14 -31.03 -49.99
C HIS A 227 -14.86 -31.05 -48.62
N LEU A 228 -14.36 -30.29 -47.66
CA LEU A 228 -15.16 -29.82 -46.52
C LEU A 228 -15.21 -28.30 -46.58
N VAL A 229 -16.13 -27.81 -47.41
CA VAL A 229 -16.64 -26.44 -47.31
C VAL A 229 -17.84 -26.52 -46.39
N VAL A 230 -17.63 -26.23 -45.10
CA VAL A 230 -18.76 -26.02 -44.19
C VAL A 230 -19.10 -24.53 -44.26
N VAL A 231 -19.95 -24.18 -45.24
CA VAL A 231 -20.72 -22.94 -45.23
C VAL A 231 -22.12 -23.36 -44.80
N ASN A 232 -22.49 -23.07 -43.55
CA ASN A 232 -23.87 -23.27 -43.11
C ASN A 232 -24.49 -21.91 -42.81
N PHE A 233 -25.34 -21.46 -43.75
CA PHE A 233 -26.03 -20.19 -43.73
C PHE A 233 -27.49 -20.46 -43.36
N THR A 234 -27.87 -20.35 -42.08
CA THR A 234 -29.27 -20.33 -41.63
C THR A 234 -29.28 -19.89 -40.16
N ARG A 235 -29.91 -18.82 -39.68
CA ARG A 235 -31.06 -18.04 -40.17
C ARG A 235 -31.07 -16.68 -39.43
N LEU A 236 -31.30 -15.60 -40.18
CA LEU A 236 -31.76 -14.31 -39.65
C LEU A 236 -33.15 -14.48 -39.04
N VAL A 237 -33.34 -14.03 -37.80
CA VAL A 237 -34.34 -13.08 -37.25
C VAL A 237 -34.13 -13.01 -35.73
#